data_AF-A0A9D2C1S5-F1
#
_entry.id   AF-A0A9D2C1S5-F1
#
_cell.length_a   1.000
_cell.length_b   1.000
_cell.length_c   1.000
_cell.angle_alpha   90.00
_cell.angle_beta   90.00
_cell.angle_gamma   90.00
#
_symmetry.space_group_name_H-M   'P 1'
#
loop_
_entity.id
_entity.type
_entity.pdbx_description
1 polymer ?
#
loop_
_entity_poly.entity_id
_entity_poly.type
_entity_poly.pdbx_seq_one_letter_code
_entity_poly.pdbx_strand_id
1 'polypeptide(L)'
;FSNVGLNLGIARLAPYAEYFGLGTTTGVEIGESTGTMSNPQEYRENHGVNWTDGVSAQTAIGQADNMFTPIQLATMCATMANDGVRLKTHLLDRITDYEGEEVLEQHQPEELYDAEISSDVAGVVREAMIQCATSGTARSVFGDYPVAVAAKTGTAETSSVPDTDPDYTEPNLSFICYAPANDPEIAVAVMMEHGNTGDYAKYVAKDILDQYFGYYTWDEEGNKYDQEGNQVDDDGEILVPAEDLQEEDEDSSAPEAEEPGEETEEPRPTPTPEPTPTPNSPYYDPAEEPPDPTPGPEGSPPPGEDPGGSG
;
A
#
# COMPACT_ATOMS: atom_id res chain seq x y z
N PHE A 1 23.53 -8.23 -0.56
CA PHE A 1 23.06 -7.02 -1.27
C PHE A 1 24.00 -5.82 -1.15
N SER A 2 24.64 -5.53 0.00
CA SER A 2 25.59 -4.41 0.13
C SER A 2 26.69 -4.40 -0.95
N ASN A 3 27.38 -5.52 -1.18
CA ASN A 3 28.37 -5.62 -2.25
C ASN A 3 27.78 -5.44 -3.66
N VAL A 4 26.54 -5.89 -3.88
CA VAL A 4 25.84 -5.71 -5.17
C VAL A 4 25.54 -4.22 -5.38
N GLY A 5 25.00 -3.54 -4.37
CA GLY A 5 24.75 -2.10 -4.39
C GLY A 5 26.00 -1.27 -4.66
N LEU A 6 27.10 -1.61 -4.00
CA LEU A 6 28.41 -0.98 -4.22
C LEU A 6 28.90 -1.16 -5.66
N ASN A 7 28.84 -2.39 -6.19
CA ASN A 7 29.33 -2.69 -7.53
C ASN A 7 28.43 -2.13 -8.63
N LEU A 8 27.12 -2.08 -8.39
CA LEU A 8 26.14 -1.57 -9.34
C LEU A 8 26.20 -0.04 -9.42
N GLY A 9 26.30 0.61 -8.26
CA GLY A 9 26.30 2.05 -8.10
C GLY A 9 24.91 2.67 -8.30
N ILE A 10 24.70 3.84 -7.69
CA ILE A 10 23.40 4.52 -7.71
C ILE A 10 22.91 4.89 -9.11
N ALA A 11 23.84 5.17 -10.03
CA ALA A 11 23.55 5.53 -11.42
C ALA A 11 22.85 4.40 -12.21
N ARG A 12 22.97 3.14 -11.77
CA ARG A 12 22.24 2.01 -12.34
C ARG A 12 21.09 1.56 -11.44
N LEU A 13 21.27 1.63 -10.12
CA LEU A 13 20.24 1.23 -9.17
C LEU A 13 18.96 2.07 -9.33
N ALA A 14 19.07 3.40 -9.46
CA ALA A 14 17.91 4.29 -9.51
C ALA A 14 17.05 4.09 -10.77
N PRO A 15 17.61 4.00 -12.01
CA PRO A 15 16.80 3.67 -13.19
C PRO A 15 16.08 2.32 -13.08
N TYR A 16 16.75 1.28 -12.56
CA TYR A 16 16.10 0.00 -12.35
C TYR A 16 14.99 0.07 -11.30
N ALA A 17 15.15 0.86 -10.23
CA ALA A 17 14.07 1.08 -9.27
C ALA A 17 12.83 1.69 -9.95
N GLU A 18 13.03 2.66 -10.83
CA GLU A 18 11.94 3.30 -11.61
C GLU A 18 11.26 2.32 -12.58
N TYR A 19 12.03 1.46 -13.25
CA TYR A 19 11.50 0.40 -14.13
C TYR A 19 10.55 -0.54 -13.39
N PHE A 20 10.82 -0.75 -12.10
CA PHE A 20 9.98 -1.53 -11.19
C PHE A 20 8.92 -0.70 -10.44
N GLY A 21 8.76 0.58 -10.76
CA GLY A 21 7.71 1.44 -10.19
C GLY A 21 8.04 2.08 -8.85
N LEU A 22 9.30 2.07 -8.42
CA LEU A 22 9.74 2.72 -7.19
C LEU A 22 10.22 4.15 -7.47
N GLY A 23 9.84 5.09 -6.60
CA GLY A 23 10.24 6.51 -6.72
C GLY A 23 9.56 7.25 -7.89
N THR A 24 8.52 6.66 -8.47
CA THR A 24 7.71 7.24 -9.55
C THR A 24 6.24 6.87 -9.37
N THR A 25 5.33 7.66 -9.94
CA THR A 25 3.89 7.38 -9.94
C THR A 25 3.59 6.02 -10.57
N THR A 26 2.69 5.26 -9.96
CA THR A 26 2.23 3.96 -10.47
C THR A 26 1.24 4.12 -11.62
N GLY A 27 0.55 5.27 -11.67
CA GLY A 27 -0.48 5.59 -12.67
C GLY A 27 -1.91 5.30 -12.22
N VAL A 28 -2.11 4.95 -10.94
CA VAL A 28 -3.43 4.71 -10.34
C VAL A 28 -4.32 5.95 -10.50
N GLU A 29 -5.63 5.77 -10.71
CA GLU A 29 -6.53 6.91 -11.02
C GLU A 29 -6.96 7.73 -9.79
N ILE A 30 -6.37 7.45 -8.63
CA ILE A 30 -6.57 8.19 -7.38
C ILE A 30 -5.31 8.97 -7.01
N GLY A 31 -5.41 9.87 -6.03
CA GLY A 31 -4.24 10.61 -5.54
C GLY A 31 -3.16 9.66 -5.01
N GLU A 32 -1.93 9.81 -5.50
CA GLU A 32 -0.77 9.03 -5.07
C GLU A 32 0.44 9.91 -4.76
N SER A 33 1.30 9.43 -3.86
CA SER A 33 2.62 10.00 -3.59
C SER A 33 3.66 9.29 -4.46
N THR A 34 4.60 10.05 -5.03
CA THR A 34 5.69 9.49 -5.86
C THR A 34 6.68 8.64 -5.08
N GLY A 35 6.69 8.74 -3.75
CA GLY A 35 7.78 8.21 -2.93
C GLY A 35 9.12 8.92 -3.22
N THR A 36 10.20 8.34 -2.74
CA THR A 36 11.57 8.85 -2.87
C THR A 36 12.52 7.69 -3.12
N MET A 37 13.26 7.76 -4.22
CA MET A 37 14.44 6.93 -4.43
C MET A 37 15.67 7.74 -4.05
N SER A 38 16.46 7.24 -3.09
CA SER A 38 17.65 7.93 -2.62
C SER A 38 18.57 8.28 -3.79
N ASN A 39 19.09 9.51 -3.82
CA ASN A 39 20.02 9.94 -4.86
C ASN A 39 21.07 10.91 -4.28
N PRO A 40 22.25 11.03 -4.93
CA PRO A 40 23.35 11.85 -4.39
C PRO A 40 23.05 13.34 -4.22
N GLN A 41 22.12 13.88 -5.02
CA GLN A 41 21.80 15.30 -4.98
C GLN A 41 20.95 15.61 -3.75
N GLU A 42 19.77 15.00 -3.66
CA GLU A 42 18.84 15.22 -2.55
C GLU A 42 19.44 14.78 -1.21
N TYR A 43 20.21 13.69 -1.19
CA TYR A 43 20.90 13.25 0.02
C TYR A 43 21.87 14.32 0.56
N ARG A 44 22.59 15.01 -0.35
CA ARG A 44 23.47 16.11 0.06
C ARG A 44 22.67 17.31 0.57
N GLU A 45 21.56 17.63 -0.08
CA GLU A 45 20.70 18.74 0.29
C GLU A 45 20.03 18.52 1.65
N ASN A 46 19.56 17.29 1.92
CA ASN A 46 18.88 16.90 3.15
C ASN A 46 19.84 16.75 4.34
N HIS A 47 21.01 16.16 4.12
CA HIS A 47 21.92 15.75 5.21
C HIS A 47 23.20 16.59 5.32
N GLY A 48 23.49 17.46 4.34
CA GLY A 48 24.70 18.29 4.33
C GLY A 48 26.02 17.52 4.13
N VAL A 49 25.95 16.23 3.77
CA VAL A 49 27.10 15.34 3.59
C VAL A 49 27.14 14.77 2.18
N ASN A 50 28.34 14.38 1.72
CA ASN A 50 28.49 13.77 0.40
C ASN A 50 28.00 12.32 0.39
N TRP A 51 27.42 11.91 -0.73
CA TRP A 51 27.11 10.52 -1.02
C TRP A 51 28.34 9.63 -0.90
N THR A 52 28.21 8.51 -0.19
CA THR A 52 29.30 7.55 0.02
C THR A 52 28.92 6.16 -0.45
N ASP A 53 29.92 5.30 -0.55
CA ASP A 53 29.76 3.87 -0.77
C ASP A 53 28.82 3.23 0.28
N GLY A 54 28.92 3.67 1.54
CA GLY A 54 28.02 3.23 2.61
C GLY A 54 26.56 3.55 2.33
N VAL A 55 26.28 4.75 1.81
CA VAL A 55 24.91 5.15 1.42
C VAL A 55 24.43 4.31 0.24
N SER A 56 25.27 4.08 -0.77
CA SER A 56 24.91 3.18 -1.89
C SER A 56 24.55 1.76 -1.41
N ALA A 57 25.30 1.24 -0.43
CA ALA A 57 25.03 -0.06 0.17
C ALA A 57 23.72 -0.10 0.95
N GLN A 58 23.36 0.98 1.64
CA GLN A 58 22.08 1.13 2.34
C GLN A 58 20.91 1.26 1.36
N THR A 59 21.03 2.11 0.34
CA THR A 59 19.99 2.28 -0.68
C THR A 59 19.68 0.95 -1.38
N ALA A 60 20.68 0.12 -1.66
CA ALA A 60 20.49 -1.18 -2.31
C ALA A 60 19.76 -2.23 -1.47
N ILE A 61 19.58 -2.00 -0.16
CA ILE A 61 18.75 -2.85 0.72
C ILE A 61 17.41 -2.19 1.08
N GLY A 62 17.05 -1.10 0.40
CA GLY A 62 15.80 -0.38 0.67
C GLY A 62 15.89 0.63 1.82
N GLN A 63 17.10 0.99 2.27
CA GLN A 63 17.33 1.94 3.37
C GLN A 63 17.86 3.29 2.82
N ALA A 64 18.43 4.13 3.69
CA ALA A 64 18.77 5.54 3.42
C ALA A 64 17.51 6.40 3.25
N ASP A 65 17.43 7.23 2.22
CA ASP A 65 16.29 8.12 1.97
C ASP A 65 15.18 7.43 1.14
N ASN A 66 15.25 6.10 0.98
CA ASN A 66 14.23 5.36 0.25
C ASN A 66 12.91 5.38 1.03
N MET A 67 11.86 5.88 0.38
CA MET A 67 10.50 5.90 0.90
C MET A 67 9.56 5.50 -0.21
N PHE A 68 8.94 4.32 -0.11
CA PHE A 68 8.05 3.81 -1.14
C PHE A 68 6.66 3.54 -0.57
N THR A 69 5.64 3.82 -1.37
CA THR A 69 4.26 3.59 -0.96
C THR A 69 3.88 2.10 -1.09
N PRO A 70 2.87 1.61 -0.34
CA PRO A 70 2.41 0.24 -0.49
C PRO A 70 2.00 -0.13 -1.92
N ILE A 71 1.38 0.80 -2.66
CA ILE A 71 0.99 0.57 -4.07
C ILE A 71 2.22 0.47 -4.99
N GLN A 72 3.32 1.18 -4.71
CA GLN A 72 4.59 0.99 -5.41
C GLN A 72 5.21 -0.38 -5.10
N LEU A 73 5.11 -0.86 -3.86
CA LEU A 73 5.58 -2.21 -3.50
C LEU A 73 4.75 -3.31 -4.19
N ALA A 74 3.43 -3.14 -4.27
CA ALA A 74 2.55 -4.05 -5.01
C ALA A 74 2.88 -4.02 -6.51
N THR A 75 3.10 -2.83 -7.08
CA THR A 75 3.48 -2.64 -8.49
C THR A 75 4.84 -3.30 -8.80
N MET A 76 5.83 -3.14 -7.92
CA MET A 76 7.12 -3.82 -8.02
C MET A 76 6.94 -5.34 -7.96
N CYS A 77 6.10 -5.84 -7.05
CA CYS A 77 5.80 -7.26 -6.93
C CYS A 77 5.16 -7.82 -8.20
N ALA A 78 4.15 -7.13 -8.75
CA ALA A 78 3.50 -7.48 -10.01
C ALA A 78 4.49 -7.42 -11.19
N THR A 79 5.39 -6.44 -11.22
CA THR A 79 6.43 -6.33 -12.25
C THR A 79 7.41 -7.50 -12.19
N MET A 80 7.79 -7.96 -10.99
CA MET A 80 8.60 -9.18 -10.82
C MET A 80 7.85 -10.44 -11.25
N ALA A 81 6.54 -10.50 -10.98
CA ALA A 81 5.69 -11.60 -11.41
C ALA A 81 5.57 -11.67 -12.95
N ASN A 82 5.53 -10.51 -13.60
CA ASN A 82 5.44 -10.32 -15.05
C ASN A 82 6.82 -10.19 -15.73
N ASP A 83 7.84 -10.89 -15.23
CA ASP A 83 9.17 -10.99 -15.82
C ASP A 83 9.90 -9.67 -16.13
N GLY A 84 9.58 -8.60 -15.39
CA GLY A 84 10.19 -7.28 -15.55
C GLY A 84 9.39 -6.31 -16.41
N VAL A 85 8.22 -6.73 -16.93
CA VAL A 85 7.31 -5.86 -17.66
C VAL A 85 6.35 -5.18 -16.69
N ARG A 86 6.49 -3.87 -16.57
CA ARG A 86 5.67 -3.02 -15.70
C ARG A 86 4.44 -2.52 -16.45
N LEU A 87 3.29 -2.92 -15.96
CA LEU A 87 1.99 -2.40 -16.39
C LEU A 87 1.58 -1.19 -15.54
N LYS A 88 0.74 -0.34 -16.12
CA LYS A 88 0.11 0.77 -15.39
C LYS A 88 -0.94 0.23 -14.42
N THR A 89 -0.81 0.65 -13.17
CA THR A 89 -1.77 0.30 -12.11
C THR A 89 -3.07 1.06 -12.34
N HIS A 90 -4.20 0.36 -12.28
CA HIS A 90 -5.54 0.92 -12.52
C HIS A 90 -6.57 0.24 -11.62
N LEU A 91 -7.64 0.98 -11.29
CA LEU A 91 -8.83 0.51 -10.58
C LEU A 91 -10.02 0.37 -11.54
N LEU A 92 -10.04 1.14 -12.63
CA LEU A 92 -11.13 1.14 -13.60
C LEU A 92 -11.08 -0.12 -14.48
N ASP A 93 -12.04 -1.02 -14.32
CA ASP A 93 -12.23 -2.15 -15.25
C ASP A 93 -12.90 -1.68 -16.55
N ARG A 94 -14.08 -1.04 -16.42
CA ARG A 94 -14.88 -0.59 -17.55
C ARG A 94 -15.83 0.52 -17.18
N ILE A 95 -16.26 1.26 -18.20
CA ILE A 95 -17.32 2.25 -18.15
C ILE A 95 -18.51 1.69 -18.90
N THR A 96 -19.67 1.63 -18.24
CA THR A 96 -20.93 1.24 -18.87
C THR A 96 -21.82 2.45 -19.12
N ASP A 97 -22.87 2.25 -19.89
CA ASP A 97 -23.97 3.20 -19.96
C ASP A 97 -24.70 3.30 -18.60
N TYR A 98 -25.71 4.18 -18.55
CA TYR A 98 -26.50 4.42 -17.34
C TYR A 98 -27.27 3.18 -16.87
N GLU A 99 -27.61 2.27 -17.80
CA GLU A 99 -28.41 1.08 -17.53
C GLU A 99 -27.53 -0.13 -17.14
N GLY A 100 -26.21 -0.06 -17.38
CA GLY A 100 -25.27 -1.14 -17.13
C GLY A 100 -25.29 -2.24 -18.21
N GLU A 101 -25.99 -2.00 -19.32
CA GLU A 101 -26.21 -3.01 -20.37
C GLU A 101 -25.13 -2.96 -21.45
N GLU A 102 -24.65 -1.76 -21.80
CA GLU A 102 -23.61 -1.56 -22.81
C GLU A 102 -22.28 -1.11 -22.18
N VAL A 103 -21.19 -1.77 -22.56
CA VAL A 103 -19.83 -1.32 -22.21
C VAL A 103 -19.40 -0.25 -23.20
N LEU A 104 -19.27 0.98 -22.71
CA LEU A 104 -18.84 2.15 -23.48
C LEU A 104 -17.33 2.21 -23.64
N GLU A 105 -16.60 1.81 -22.60
CA GLU A 105 -15.15 1.76 -22.59
C GLU A 105 -14.69 0.57 -21.75
N GLN A 106 -13.78 -0.23 -22.28
CA GLN A 106 -13.12 -1.31 -21.55
C GLN A 106 -11.67 -0.90 -21.35
N HIS A 107 -11.21 -0.87 -20.10
CA HIS A 107 -9.81 -0.60 -19.82
C HIS A 107 -8.94 -1.74 -20.37
N GLN A 108 -7.82 -1.37 -20.99
CA GLN A 108 -6.86 -2.32 -21.53
C GLN A 108 -5.54 -2.18 -20.78
N PRO A 109 -4.82 -3.28 -20.50
CA PRO A 109 -3.49 -3.20 -19.90
C PRO A 109 -2.56 -2.28 -20.70
N GLU A 110 -1.98 -1.28 -20.04
CA GLU A 110 -1.01 -0.36 -20.62
C GLU A 110 0.40 -0.72 -20.12
N GLU A 111 1.28 -1.12 -21.03
CA GLU A 111 2.70 -1.33 -20.71
C GLU A 111 3.41 0.02 -20.60
N LEU A 112 4.02 0.27 -19.44
CA LEU A 112 4.79 1.49 -19.19
C LEU A 112 6.28 1.28 -19.45
N TYR A 113 6.79 0.09 -19.08
CA TYR A 113 8.21 -0.20 -19.16
C TYR A 113 8.49 -1.70 -19.24
N ASP A 114 9.54 -2.09 -19.96
CA ASP A 114 10.12 -3.43 -19.95
C ASP A 114 11.58 -3.35 -19.48
N ALA A 115 11.89 -3.97 -18.34
CA ALA A 115 13.24 -4.01 -17.79
C ALA A 115 14.21 -4.92 -18.59
N GLU A 116 13.72 -5.58 -19.64
CA GLU A 116 14.43 -6.49 -20.55
C GLU A 116 15.21 -7.57 -19.78
N ILE A 117 14.61 -8.07 -18.70
CA ILE A 117 15.23 -9.08 -17.85
C ILE A 117 15.21 -10.42 -18.57
N SER A 118 16.38 -11.02 -18.76
CA SER A 118 16.46 -12.36 -19.32
C SER A 118 15.72 -13.37 -18.45
N SER A 119 15.06 -14.34 -19.08
CA SER A 119 14.34 -15.43 -18.40
C SER A 119 15.18 -16.15 -17.34
N ASP A 120 16.48 -16.31 -17.57
CA ASP A 120 17.39 -16.94 -16.62
C ASP A 120 17.51 -16.13 -15.32
N VAL A 121 17.62 -14.80 -15.43
CA VAL A 121 17.69 -13.89 -14.27
C VAL A 121 16.34 -13.84 -13.55
N ALA A 122 15.23 -13.70 -14.28
CA ALA A 122 13.88 -13.72 -13.71
C ALA A 122 13.62 -15.04 -12.96
N GLY A 123 14.02 -16.17 -13.54
CA GLY A 123 13.91 -17.49 -12.92
C GLY A 123 14.71 -17.61 -11.63
N VAL A 124 15.94 -17.09 -11.58
CA VAL A 124 16.75 -17.09 -10.35
C VAL A 124 16.12 -16.24 -9.25
N VAL A 125 15.59 -15.06 -9.59
CA VAL A 125 14.92 -14.17 -8.62
C VAL A 125 13.65 -14.83 -8.08
N ARG A 126 12.82 -15.39 -8.96
CA ARG A 126 11.60 -16.11 -8.58
C ARG A 126 11.89 -17.30 -7.69
N GLU A 127 12.89 -18.12 -8.03
CA GLU A 127 13.29 -19.26 -7.19
C GLU A 127 13.77 -18.79 -5.80
N ALA A 128 14.53 -17.70 -5.71
CA ALA A 128 14.92 -17.14 -4.42
C ALA A 128 13.72 -16.65 -3.60
N MET A 129 12.70 -16.08 -4.26
CA MET A 129 11.44 -15.68 -3.60
C MET A 129 10.61 -16.88 -3.16
N ILE A 130 10.56 -17.96 -3.95
CA ILE A 130 9.92 -19.23 -3.55
C ILE A 130 10.65 -19.83 -2.35
N GLN A 131 11.98 -19.80 -2.34
CA GLN A 131 12.77 -20.28 -1.22
C GLN A 131 12.51 -19.47 0.05
N CYS A 132 12.23 -18.16 -0.06
CA CYS A 132 11.81 -17.34 1.06
C CYS A 132 10.54 -17.89 1.73
N ALA A 133 9.57 -18.36 0.94
CA ALA A 133 8.31 -18.95 1.41
C ALA A 133 8.46 -20.39 1.90
N THR A 134 9.27 -21.21 1.22
CA THR A 134 9.35 -22.66 1.50
C THR A 134 10.41 -23.04 2.54
N SER A 135 11.51 -22.28 2.62
CA SER A 135 12.67 -22.61 3.46
C SER A 135 13.29 -21.42 4.21
N GLY A 136 12.84 -20.20 3.91
CA GLY A 136 13.41 -18.95 4.39
C GLY A 136 12.54 -18.25 5.44
N THR A 137 12.58 -16.92 5.41
CA THR A 137 11.99 -16.09 6.46
C THR A 137 10.47 -16.15 6.52
N ALA A 138 9.78 -16.59 5.46
CA ALA A 138 8.31 -16.71 5.43
C ALA A 138 7.81 -18.16 5.59
N ARG A 139 8.71 -19.10 5.89
CA ARG A 139 8.41 -20.54 6.04
C ARG A 139 7.37 -20.84 7.10
N SER A 140 7.37 -20.13 8.22
CA SER A 140 6.41 -20.34 9.32
C SER A 140 4.95 -20.25 8.86
N VAL A 141 4.67 -19.46 7.81
CA VAL A 141 3.32 -19.22 7.31
C VAL A 141 3.06 -19.94 5.99
N PHE A 142 4.04 -19.94 5.08
CA PHE A 142 3.84 -20.45 3.71
C PHE A 142 4.53 -21.78 3.40
N GLY A 143 5.23 -22.38 4.36
CA GLY A 143 6.04 -23.59 4.13
C GLY A 143 5.25 -24.77 3.59
N ASP A 144 4.00 -24.92 4.05
CA ASP A 144 3.07 -25.99 3.65
C ASP A 144 1.85 -25.43 2.89
N TYR A 145 1.94 -24.20 2.36
CA TYR A 145 0.84 -23.59 1.62
C TYR A 145 0.57 -24.34 0.31
N PRO A 146 -0.70 -24.63 -0.05
CA PRO A 146 -1.03 -25.48 -1.20
C PRO A 146 -0.66 -24.85 -2.55
N VAL A 147 -0.58 -23.52 -2.61
CA VAL A 147 -0.17 -22.77 -3.80
C VAL A 147 1.30 -22.36 -3.67
N ALA A 148 2.08 -22.47 -4.74
CA ALA A 148 3.45 -21.98 -4.72
C ALA A 148 3.47 -20.45 -4.57
N VAL A 149 4.08 -19.94 -3.50
CA VAL A 149 4.17 -18.48 -3.24
C VAL A 149 5.59 -18.00 -3.46
N ALA A 150 5.76 -16.97 -4.27
CA ALA A 150 7.01 -16.22 -4.36
C ALA A 150 6.91 -15.01 -3.42
N ALA A 151 7.72 -14.96 -2.36
CA ALA A 151 7.58 -13.95 -1.31
C ALA A 151 8.89 -13.25 -0.96
N LYS A 152 8.76 -12.09 -0.32
CA LYS A 152 9.88 -11.43 0.36
C LYS A 152 9.40 -10.64 1.59
N THR A 153 10.13 -10.80 2.69
CA THR A 153 9.96 -10.00 3.91
C THR A 153 10.82 -8.74 3.88
N GLY A 154 10.32 -7.65 4.47
CA GLY A 154 11.06 -6.42 4.71
C GLY A 154 10.79 -5.88 6.11
N THR A 155 11.77 -5.16 6.65
CA THR A 155 11.67 -4.41 7.90
C THR A 155 12.14 -3.01 7.58
N ALA A 156 11.24 -2.03 7.72
CA ALA A 156 11.56 -0.63 7.53
C ALA A 156 11.81 -0.02 8.91
N GLU A 157 13.03 0.47 9.11
CA GLU A 157 13.42 1.05 10.38
C GLU A 157 12.71 2.40 10.56
N THR A 158 12.14 2.60 11.74
CA THR A 158 11.64 3.89 12.18
C THR A 158 12.79 4.62 12.89
N SER A 159 12.97 5.89 12.59
CA SER A 159 14.00 6.70 13.27
C SER A 159 13.55 7.00 14.69
N SER A 160 14.04 6.26 15.70
CA SER A 160 14.27 6.68 17.11
C SER A 160 14.78 5.53 18.01
N VAL A 161 16.03 5.56 18.48
CA VAL A 161 16.48 4.90 19.73
C VAL A 161 17.57 5.79 20.36
N PRO A 162 17.35 6.34 21.56
CA PRO A 162 17.65 5.61 22.80
C PRO A 162 16.43 5.38 23.72
N ASP A 163 16.53 4.31 24.53
CA ASP A 163 15.62 3.74 25.56
C ASP A 163 14.83 4.68 26.52
N THR A 164 14.89 6.00 26.33
CA THR A 164 14.23 7.00 27.18
C THR A 164 13.36 7.99 26.41
N ASP A 165 13.19 7.81 25.10
CA ASP A 165 12.39 8.71 24.27
C ASP A 165 10.90 8.33 24.31
N PRO A 166 9.99 9.22 24.78
CA PRO A 166 8.55 8.99 24.73
C PRO A 166 7.96 8.87 23.31
N ASP A 167 8.74 9.22 22.28
CA ASP A 167 8.35 9.13 20.86
C ASP A 167 8.94 7.88 20.16
N TYR A 168 9.43 6.89 20.90
CA TYR A 168 9.88 5.61 20.33
C TYR A 168 8.76 4.95 19.52
N THR A 169 9.07 4.65 18.26
CA THR A 169 8.17 3.96 17.33
C THR A 169 8.81 2.65 16.91
N GLU A 170 8.07 1.54 16.99
CA GLU A 170 8.57 0.23 16.56
C GLU A 170 8.75 0.20 15.03
N PRO A 171 9.69 -0.62 14.51
CA PRO A 171 9.91 -0.72 13.07
C PRO A 171 8.66 -1.23 12.35
N ASN A 172 8.49 -0.77 11.10
CA ASN A 172 7.39 -1.18 10.26
C ASN A 172 7.70 -2.53 9.59
N LEU A 173 6.69 -3.38 9.49
CA LEU A 173 6.77 -4.64 8.78
C LEU A 173 6.25 -4.47 7.36
N SER A 174 7.00 -4.98 6.39
CA SER A 174 6.52 -5.13 5.02
C SER A 174 6.65 -6.56 4.55
N PHE A 175 5.65 -6.99 3.78
CA PHE A 175 5.65 -8.29 3.13
C PHE A 175 5.08 -8.13 1.73
N ILE A 176 5.78 -8.69 0.75
CA ILE A 176 5.26 -8.79 -0.61
C ILE A 176 5.24 -10.24 -1.04
N CYS A 177 4.23 -10.62 -1.80
CA CYS A 177 4.19 -11.90 -2.47
C CYS A 177 3.40 -11.85 -3.78
N TYR A 178 3.63 -12.83 -4.64
CA TYR A 178 2.72 -13.16 -5.73
C TYR A 178 2.52 -14.67 -5.81
N ALA A 179 1.36 -15.06 -6.32
CA ALA A 179 0.96 -16.46 -6.41
C ALA A 179 -0.04 -16.68 -7.57
N PRO A 180 -0.11 -17.89 -8.14
CA PRO A 180 0.90 -18.95 -8.07
C PRO A 180 2.27 -18.49 -8.63
N ALA A 181 3.38 -18.94 -8.06
CA ALA A 181 4.70 -18.43 -8.42
C ALA A 181 5.08 -18.71 -9.90
N ASN A 182 4.58 -19.79 -10.48
CA ASN A 182 4.89 -20.20 -11.87
C ASN A 182 3.91 -19.65 -12.91
N ASP A 183 2.72 -19.22 -12.48
CA ASP A 183 1.69 -18.63 -13.33
C ASP A 183 0.96 -17.58 -12.49
N PRO A 184 1.55 -16.38 -12.29
CA PRO A 184 1.06 -15.44 -11.29
C PRO A 184 -0.29 -14.83 -11.65
N GLU A 185 -1.23 -14.89 -10.71
CA GLU A 185 -2.59 -14.36 -10.85
C GLU A 185 -2.85 -13.17 -9.93
N ILE A 186 -2.17 -13.12 -8.77
CA ILE A 186 -2.29 -12.04 -7.78
C ILE A 186 -0.92 -11.62 -7.23
N ALA A 187 -0.74 -10.32 -7.02
CA ALA A 187 0.40 -9.73 -6.31
C ALA A 187 -0.11 -8.90 -5.12
N VAL A 188 0.49 -9.10 -3.95
CA VAL A 188 0.07 -8.50 -2.69
C VAL A 188 1.26 -7.77 -2.06
N ALA A 189 0.99 -6.60 -1.50
CA ALA A 189 1.90 -5.91 -0.60
C ALA A 189 1.16 -5.55 0.70
N VAL A 190 1.67 -6.03 1.82
CA VAL A 190 1.17 -5.71 3.16
C VAL A 190 2.21 -4.87 3.87
N MET A 191 1.78 -3.75 4.42
CA MET A 191 2.58 -2.89 5.28
C MET A 191 1.84 -2.73 6.61
N MET A 192 2.56 -2.94 7.71
CA MET A 192 2.03 -2.70 9.05
C MET A 192 2.95 -1.74 9.78
N GLU A 193 2.37 -0.64 10.24
CA GLU A 193 3.07 0.32 11.07
C GLU A 193 3.28 -0.27 12.46
N HIS A 194 4.49 -0.06 13.01
CA HIS A 194 4.83 -0.52 14.36
C HIS A 194 4.59 -2.02 14.57
N GLY A 195 4.79 -2.83 13.53
CA GLY A 195 4.59 -4.28 13.59
C GLY A 195 5.71 -5.04 14.31
N ASN A 196 6.80 -4.35 14.68
CA ASN A 196 7.97 -4.88 15.38
C ASN A 196 8.54 -6.14 14.70
N THR A 197 8.92 -7.18 15.44
CA THR A 197 9.39 -8.46 14.92
C THR A 197 8.27 -9.50 15.02
N GLY A 198 7.45 -9.61 13.97
CA GLY A 198 6.33 -10.54 13.95
C GLY A 198 6.01 -11.07 12.56
N ASP A 199 5.13 -12.07 12.51
CA ASP A 199 4.65 -12.70 11.28
C ASP A 199 3.33 -12.09 10.79
N TYR A 200 2.80 -11.06 11.46
CA TYR A 200 1.43 -10.57 11.18
C TYR A 200 1.22 -10.13 9.72
N ALA A 201 2.20 -9.49 9.07
CA ALA A 201 2.08 -9.10 7.65
C ALA A 201 2.02 -10.32 6.72
N LYS A 202 2.62 -11.44 7.13
CA LYS A 202 2.58 -12.70 6.40
C LYS A 202 1.22 -13.37 6.57
N TYR A 203 0.65 -13.35 7.78
CA TYR A 203 -0.69 -13.88 8.04
C TYR A 203 -1.76 -13.10 7.27
N VAL A 204 -1.73 -11.76 7.29
CA VAL A 204 -2.63 -10.93 6.47
C VAL A 204 -2.51 -11.27 4.99
N ALA A 205 -1.29 -11.44 4.47
CA ALA A 205 -1.11 -11.85 3.08
C ALA A 205 -1.63 -13.27 2.82
N LYS A 206 -1.49 -14.20 3.77
CA LYS A 206 -2.04 -15.55 3.68
C LYS A 206 -3.56 -15.51 3.62
N ASP A 207 -4.21 -14.71 4.45
CA ASP A 207 -5.68 -14.58 4.45
C ASP A 207 -6.20 -14.02 3.12
N ILE A 208 -5.51 -13.02 2.56
CA ILE A 208 -5.82 -12.50 1.22
C ILE A 208 -5.72 -13.61 0.16
N LEU A 209 -4.66 -14.41 0.19
CA LEU A 209 -4.47 -15.52 -0.75
C LEU A 209 -5.50 -16.64 -0.53
N ASP A 210 -5.82 -16.94 0.73
CA ASP A 210 -6.81 -17.94 1.11
C ASP A 210 -8.20 -17.58 0.60
N GLN A 211 -8.58 -16.30 0.70
CA GLN A 211 -9.82 -15.82 0.10
C GLN A 211 -9.76 -15.84 -1.44
N TYR A 212 -8.65 -15.38 -2.02
CA TYR A 212 -8.48 -15.32 -3.47
C TYR A 212 -8.59 -16.69 -4.14
N PHE A 213 -7.95 -17.72 -3.56
CA PHE A 213 -8.00 -19.09 -4.07
C PHE A 213 -9.22 -19.88 -3.56
N GLY A 214 -10.08 -19.26 -2.75
CA GLY A 214 -11.33 -19.86 -2.26
C GLY A 214 -11.12 -20.97 -1.24
N TYR A 215 -10.04 -20.94 -0.46
CA TYR A 215 -9.82 -21.88 0.65
C TYR A 215 -10.65 -21.51 1.89
N TYR A 216 -10.80 -20.21 2.14
CA TYR A 216 -11.54 -19.68 3.29
C TYR A 216 -12.30 -18.41 2.91
N THR A 217 -13.31 -18.07 3.70
CA THR A 217 -14.05 -16.79 3.61
C THR A 217 -14.13 -16.12 4.98
N TRP A 218 -14.34 -14.81 4.99
CA TRP A 218 -14.51 -14.03 6.21
C TRP A 218 -15.84 -13.26 6.17
N ASP A 219 -16.49 -13.13 7.33
CA ASP A 219 -17.64 -12.25 7.50
C ASP A 219 -17.24 -10.82 7.90
N GLU A 220 -18.23 -9.95 8.13
CA GLU A 220 -18.00 -8.55 8.54
C GLU A 220 -17.40 -8.42 9.96
N GLU A 221 -17.52 -9.45 10.78
CA GLU A 221 -17.01 -9.50 12.16
C GLU A 221 -15.57 -10.06 12.22
N GLY A 222 -15.07 -10.58 11.10
CA GLY A 222 -13.75 -11.18 10.97
C GLY A 222 -13.71 -12.66 11.33
N ASN A 223 -14.86 -13.32 11.47
CA ASN A 223 -14.92 -14.76 11.65
C ASN A 223 -14.54 -15.46 10.35
N LYS A 224 -13.73 -16.51 10.45
CA LYS A 224 -13.20 -17.27 9.31
C LYS A 224 -13.99 -18.55 9.11
N TYR A 225 -14.27 -18.88 7.86
CA TYR A 225 -15.06 -20.05 7.47
C TYR A 225 -14.36 -20.89 6.43
N ASP A 226 -14.46 -22.21 6.55
CA ASP A 226 -13.97 -23.16 5.55
C ASP A 226 -14.94 -23.35 4.38
N GLN A 227 -14.57 -24.20 3.42
CA GLN A 227 -15.38 -24.49 2.23
C GLN A 227 -16.69 -25.24 2.54
N GLU A 228 -16.81 -25.83 3.72
CA GLU A 228 -18.01 -26.52 4.19
C GLU A 228 -18.94 -25.58 4.98
N GLY A 229 -18.51 -24.34 5.23
CA GLY A 229 -19.24 -23.33 5.99
C GLY A 229 -19.05 -23.42 7.50
N ASN A 230 -18.09 -24.22 7.98
CA ASN A 230 -17.78 -24.27 9.41
C ASN A 230 -16.99 -23.03 9.80
N GLN A 231 -17.28 -22.45 10.97
CA GLN A 231 -16.41 -21.44 11.56
C GLN A 231 -15.15 -22.12 12.08
N VAL A 232 -13.98 -21.61 11.69
CA VAL A 232 -12.68 -22.17 12.02
C VAL A 232 -11.75 -21.12 12.62
N ASP A 233 -10.72 -21.57 13.34
CA ASP A 233 -9.65 -20.69 13.81
C ASP A 233 -8.56 -20.45 12.72
N ASP A 234 -7.49 -19.76 13.12
CA ASP A 234 -6.36 -19.42 12.25
C ASP A 234 -5.63 -20.68 11.74
N ASP A 235 -5.60 -21.74 12.54
CA ASP A 235 -5.00 -23.04 12.22
C ASP A 235 -5.95 -23.94 11.38
N GLY A 236 -7.21 -23.53 11.21
CA GLY A 236 -8.23 -24.25 10.46
C GLY A 236 -8.95 -25.33 11.28
N GLU A 237 -8.84 -25.30 12.62
CA GLU A 237 -9.62 -26.17 13.49
C GLU A 237 -11.05 -25.62 13.61
N ILE A 238 -12.04 -26.53 13.55
CA ILE A 238 -13.46 -26.17 13.64
C ILE A 238 -13.79 -25.65 15.04
N LEU A 239 -14.23 -24.40 15.11
CA LEU A 239 -14.77 -23.75 16.31
C LEU A 239 -16.27 -24.01 16.44
N VAL A 240 -17.02 -23.81 15.35
CA VAL A 240 -18.47 -24.01 15.29
C VAL A 240 -18.83 -24.70 13.97
N PRO A 241 -19.47 -25.89 14.01
CA PRO A 241 -19.95 -26.56 12.81
C PRO A 241 -20.99 -25.73 12.03
N ALA A 242 -21.01 -25.91 10.71
CA ALA A 242 -21.96 -25.22 9.82
C ALA A 242 -23.43 -25.49 10.18
N GLU A 243 -23.74 -26.66 10.74
CA GLU A 243 -25.08 -27.04 11.18
C GLU A 243 -25.57 -26.20 12.36
N ASP A 244 -24.71 -25.94 13.34
CA ASP A 244 -25.06 -25.19 14.55
C ASP A 244 -25.29 -23.69 14.23
N LEU A 245 -24.52 -23.14 13.27
CA LEU A 245 -24.67 -21.75 12.82
C LEU A 245 -26.02 -21.51 12.11
N GLN A 246 -26.47 -22.49 11.32
CA GLN A 246 -27.75 -22.41 10.63
C GLN A 246 -28.93 -22.48 11.61
N GLU A 247 -28.80 -23.25 12.71
CA GLU A 247 -29.83 -23.30 13.74
C GLU A 247 -29.94 -21.96 14.50
N GLU A 248 -28.83 -21.26 14.76
CA GLU A 248 -28.86 -19.93 15.40
C GLU A 248 -29.49 -18.84 14.51
N ASP A 249 -29.23 -18.88 13.20
CA ASP A 249 -29.87 -17.98 12.23
C ASP A 249 -31.37 -18.27 12.07
N GLU A 250 -31.79 -19.54 12.11
CA GLU A 250 -33.20 -19.93 12.05
C GLU A 250 -33.97 -19.58 13.33
N ASP A 251 -33.37 -19.74 14.51
CA ASP A 251 -34.02 -19.41 15.79
C ASP A 251 -34.08 -17.89 16.03
N SER A 252 -33.10 -17.12 15.51
CA SER A 252 -33.13 -15.65 15.54
C SER A 252 -34.07 -15.03 14.49
N SER A 253 -34.44 -15.77 13.45
CA SER A 253 -35.37 -15.33 12.40
C SER A 253 -36.80 -15.87 12.55
N ALA A 254 -37.08 -16.68 13.58
CA ALA A 254 -38.43 -17.10 13.93
C ALA A 254 -39.27 -15.88 14.38
N PRO A 255 -40.49 -15.65 13.83
CA PRO A 255 -41.32 -14.55 14.27
C PRO A 255 -41.72 -14.78 15.72
N GLU A 256 -41.39 -13.83 16.61
CA GLU A 256 -41.93 -13.78 17.98
C GLU A 256 -43.46 -13.94 17.89
N ALA A 257 -43.97 -15.03 18.44
CA ALA A 257 -45.40 -15.27 18.54
C ALA A 257 -46.02 -14.18 19.41
N GLU A 258 -46.89 -13.34 18.82
CA GLU A 258 -47.68 -12.37 19.57
C GLU A 258 -48.53 -13.09 20.64
N GLU A 259 -48.18 -12.90 21.91
CA GLU A 259 -49.02 -13.21 23.07
C GLU A 259 -50.14 -12.16 23.18
N PRO A 260 -51.42 -12.56 23.39
CA PRO A 260 -52.53 -11.63 23.38
C PRO A 260 -52.67 -10.84 24.70
N GLY A 261 -52.31 -9.56 24.63
CA GLY A 261 -53.04 -8.45 25.28
C GLY A 261 -52.78 -8.15 26.76
N GLU A 262 -52.01 -7.09 27.02
CA GLU A 262 -52.28 -6.14 28.09
C GLU A 262 -52.32 -4.71 27.51
N GLU A 263 -53.30 -3.92 27.96
CA GLU A 263 -53.61 -2.58 27.48
C GLU A 263 -52.40 -1.63 27.59
N THR A 264 -51.91 -1.13 26.45
CA THR A 264 -50.92 -0.05 26.39
C THR A 264 -51.59 1.31 26.54
N GLU A 265 -51.30 2.03 27.62
CA GLU A 265 -51.44 3.49 27.65
C GLU A 265 -50.54 4.12 26.56
N GLU A 266 -51.10 4.99 25.73
CA GLU A 266 -50.35 5.75 24.70
C GLU A 266 -49.26 6.63 25.35
N PRO A 267 -47.98 6.48 24.99
CA PRO A 267 -46.99 7.51 25.28
C PRO A 267 -47.13 8.66 24.26
N ARG A 268 -47.24 9.88 24.79
CA ARG A 268 -47.31 11.13 24.01
C ARG A 268 -46.06 11.31 23.14
N PRO A 269 -46.18 11.96 21.96
CA PRO A 269 -45.03 12.23 21.11
C PRO A 269 -44.03 13.15 21.81
N THR A 270 -42.78 12.71 21.87
CA THR A 270 -41.62 13.52 22.25
C THR A 270 -41.37 14.58 21.17
N PRO A 271 -41.10 15.85 21.51
CA PRO A 271 -40.85 16.89 20.51
C PRO A 271 -39.57 16.63 19.72
N THR A 272 -39.64 16.88 18.42
CA THR A 272 -38.51 16.87 17.47
C THR A 272 -37.35 17.72 17.99
N PRO A 273 -36.10 17.23 18.02
CA PRO A 273 -34.95 18.05 18.35
C PRO A 273 -34.73 19.13 17.28
N GLU A 274 -34.51 20.37 17.71
CA GLU A 274 -34.14 21.48 16.82
C GLU A 274 -32.76 21.25 16.18
N PRO A 275 -32.56 21.67 14.92
CA PRO A 275 -31.27 21.51 14.24
C PRO A 275 -30.18 22.33 14.95
N THR A 276 -29.11 21.66 15.35
CA THR A 276 -27.91 22.31 15.90
C THR A 276 -27.14 22.98 14.75
N PRO A 277 -26.73 24.26 14.88
CA PRO A 277 -25.96 24.94 13.83
C PRO A 277 -24.56 24.33 13.69
N THR A 278 -24.20 23.98 12.45
CA THR A 278 -22.86 23.52 12.05
C THR A 278 -21.80 24.60 12.29
N PRO A 279 -20.62 24.25 12.83
CA PRO A 279 -19.47 25.16 12.86
C PRO A 279 -18.92 25.38 11.44
N ASN A 280 -18.66 26.64 11.09
CA ASN A 280 -18.10 27.06 9.80
C ASN A 280 -16.81 26.30 9.44
N SER A 281 -16.82 25.61 8.31
CA SER A 281 -15.61 25.24 7.54
C SER A 281 -15.15 26.45 6.73
N PRO A 282 -13.85 26.81 6.69
CA PRO A 282 -13.40 27.99 5.99
C PRO A 282 -12.91 27.63 4.59
N TYR A 283 -13.78 27.51 3.57
CA TYR A 283 -13.34 27.65 2.18
C TYR A 283 -14.48 28.08 1.24
N TYR A 284 -14.24 29.22 0.58
CA TYR A 284 -14.70 29.69 -0.73
C TYR A 284 -16.16 30.14 -0.92
N ASP A 285 -16.35 31.47 -0.98
CA ASP A 285 -17.53 32.17 -1.50
C ASP A 285 -17.24 32.59 -2.97
N PRO A 286 -18.05 32.21 -3.97
CA PRO A 286 -17.81 32.56 -5.37
C PRO A 286 -18.30 33.97 -5.77
N ALA A 287 -18.53 34.90 -4.82
CA ALA A 287 -19.11 36.22 -5.10
C ALA A 287 -18.30 37.45 -4.63
N GLU A 288 -16.97 37.40 -4.59
CA GLU A 288 -16.14 38.60 -4.44
C GLU A 288 -15.19 38.79 -5.65
N GLU A 289 -15.30 39.97 -6.29
CA GLU A 289 -14.37 40.43 -7.33
C GLU A 289 -12.94 40.52 -6.77
N PRO A 290 -11.89 40.16 -7.55
CA PRO A 290 -10.52 40.23 -7.07
C PRO A 290 -10.10 41.70 -6.86
N PRO A 291 -9.36 42.01 -5.78
CA PRO A 291 -8.79 43.34 -5.59
C PRO A 291 -7.68 43.61 -6.62
N ASP A 292 -7.68 44.85 -7.13
CA ASP A 292 -6.71 45.42 -8.07
C ASP A 292 -5.25 45.22 -7.59
N PRO A 293 -4.29 44.84 -8.46
CA PRO A 293 -2.90 44.67 -8.04
C PRO A 293 -2.27 46.02 -7.70
N THR A 294 -1.79 46.16 -6.46
CA THR A 294 -0.95 47.27 -6.05
C THR A 294 0.41 47.22 -6.78
N PRO A 295 0.97 48.38 -7.16
CA PRO A 295 2.18 48.44 -7.98
C PRO A 295 3.42 48.11 -7.14
N GLY A 296 4.31 47.29 -7.72
CA GLY A 296 5.57 46.87 -7.12
C GLY A 296 6.53 48.03 -6.83
N PRO A 297 7.49 47.83 -5.91
CA PRO A 297 8.44 48.87 -5.54
C PRO A 297 9.37 49.23 -6.69
N GLU A 298 9.43 50.53 -6.97
CA GLU A 298 10.26 51.17 -7.99
C GLU A 298 11.76 50.84 -7.81
N GLY A 299 12.42 50.71 -8.97
CA GLY A 299 13.81 50.32 -9.09
C GLY A 299 14.80 51.18 -8.32
N SER A 300 15.82 50.50 -7.77
CA SER A 300 17.05 51.13 -7.31
C SER A 300 17.82 51.72 -8.50
N PRO A 301 18.35 52.95 -8.41
CA PRO A 301 19.18 53.53 -9.46
C PRO A 301 20.58 52.87 -9.49
N PRO A 302 21.27 52.84 -10.65
CA PRO A 302 22.62 52.28 -10.76
C PRO A 302 23.67 53.18 -10.07
N PRO A 303 24.81 52.61 -9.65
CA PRO A 303 25.88 53.36 -9.00
C PRO A 303 26.56 54.31 -10.00
N GLY A 304 26.83 55.54 -9.55
CA GLY A 304 27.47 56.59 -10.33
C GLY A 304 28.89 56.22 -10.75
N GLU A 305 29.18 56.47 -12.03
CA GLU A 305 30.53 56.55 -12.56
C GLU A 305 31.22 57.82 -12.06
N ASP A 306 32.41 57.64 -11.52
CA ASP A 306 33.36 58.65 -11.07
C ASP A 306 34.03 59.31 -12.30
N PRO A 307 33.90 60.63 -12.55
CA PRO A 307 34.66 61.27 -13.61
C PRO A 307 36.05 61.66 -13.06
N GLY A 308 37.07 61.11 -13.71
CA GLY A 308 38.47 61.40 -13.42
C GLY A 308 38.77 62.90 -13.33
N GLY A 309 39.47 63.28 -12.26
CA GLY A 309 40.16 64.54 -12.10
C GLY A 309 41.67 64.32 -12.19
N SER A 310 42.25 64.83 -13.27
CA SER A 310 43.67 65.10 -13.47
C SER A 310 44.29 65.96 -12.34
N GLY A 311 45.48 65.57 -11.89
CA GLY A 311 46.34 66.34 -10.98
C GLY A 311 47.52 65.51 -10.49
#